data_AF-M3G0P7-F1
#
_entry.id   AF-M3G0P7-F1
#
_cell.length_a   1.000
_cell.length_b   1.000
_cell.length_c   1.000
_cell.angle_alpha   90.00
_cell.angle_beta   90.00
_cell.angle_gamma   90.00
#
_symmetry.space_group_name_H-M   'P 1'
#
loop_
_entity.id
_entity.type
_entity.pdbx_description
1 polymer ?
#
loop_
_entity_poly.entity_id
_entity_poly.type
_entity_poly.pdbx_seq_one_letter_code
_entity_poly.pdbx_strand_id
1 'polypeptide(L)'
;MVNPIQELTKKFKKPTMDPLSYEILKSEIIRTKILFIFFASTSVIMSVIFVVFHEWIVKETGGHFPFYAVLGVNLGTAIYELIINRVFNRFLQKRKGVFSVARFGNVLIEISSVGLLLWFNIGAFASPLIPLYSPAVLTFFIFIILSVLRLEFWLSAFTGFVAGAELLVLAILYIPQNPIPMPINFFNSVAPFISKSLLFSLAGLQRVL
;
A
#
# COMPACT_ATOMS: atom_id res chain seq x y z
N MET A 1 -49.19 25.05 15.52
CA MET A 1 -48.07 25.94 15.88
C MET A 1 -46.86 25.07 16.16
N VAL A 2 -45.92 25.01 15.23
CA VAL A 2 -44.71 24.18 15.36
C VAL A 2 -43.78 24.87 16.35
N ASN A 3 -43.37 24.13 17.38
CA ASN A 3 -42.59 24.68 18.50
C ASN A 3 -41.18 25.05 18.01
N PRO A 4 -40.73 26.32 18.12
CA PRO A 4 -39.46 26.81 17.57
C PRO A 4 -38.22 26.07 18.10
N ILE A 5 -38.33 25.42 19.26
CA ILE A 5 -37.26 24.59 19.84
C ILE A 5 -37.04 23.30 19.02
N GLN A 6 -38.09 22.74 18.40
CA GLN A 6 -37.97 21.52 17.58
C GLN A 6 -37.26 21.78 16.24
N GLU A 7 -37.37 22.99 15.68
CA GLU A 7 -36.64 23.36 14.47
C GLU A 7 -35.14 23.55 14.74
N LEU A 8 -34.80 24.22 15.85
CA LEU A 8 -33.41 24.37 16.31
C LEU A 8 -32.75 23.01 16.57
N THR A 9 -33.46 22.08 17.21
CA THR A 9 -32.95 20.73 17.49
C THR A 9 -32.75 19.90 16.21
N LYS A 10 -33.57 20.12 15.16
CA LYS A 10 -33.39 19.47 13.85
C LYS A 10 -32.18 20.02 13.08
N LYS A 11 -31.84 21.30 13.27
CA LYS A 11 -30.69 21.96 12.64
C LYS A 11 -29.35 21.50 13.23
N PHE A 12 -29.32 21.17 14.52
CA PHE A 12 -28.14 20.61 15.21
C PHE A 12 -27.99 19.08 15.08
N LYS A 13 -29.01 18.38 14.58
CA LYS A 13 -29.00 16.90 14.42
C LYS A 13 -28.78 16.44 12.98
N LYS A 14 -27.98 17.18 12.22
CA LYS A 14 -27.27 16.63 11.07
C LYS A 14 -25.80 16.92 11.31
N PRO A 15 -24.92 15.92 11.42
CA PRO A 15 -23.50 16.19 11.33
C PRO A 15 -23.27 16.72 9.91
N THR A 16 -23.30 18.03 9.75
CA THR A 16 -22.81 18.69 8.55
C THR A 16 -21.31 18.49 8.61
N MET A 17 -20.84 17.47 7.90
CA MET A 17 -19.42 17.19 7.71
C MET A 17 -18.73 18.51 7.35
N ASP A 18 -17.73 18.88 8.14
CA ASP A 18 -16.95 20.10 7.94
C ASP A 18 -16.41 20.13 6.50
N PRO A 19 -16.41 21.28 5.80
CA PRO A 19 -15.94 21.39 4.42
C PRO A 19 -14.55 20.77 4.22
N LEU A 20 -13.65 20.89 5.19
CA LEU A 20 -12.32 20.25 5.14
C LEU A 20 -12.43 18.72 5.20
N SER A 21 -13.27 18.18 6.09
CA SER A 21 -13.50 16.73 6.19
C SER A 21 -14.11 16.15 4.90
N TYR A 22 -14.95 16.92 4.21
CA TYR A 22 -15.51 16.53 2.92
C TYR A 22 -14.44 16.47 1.81
N GLU A 23 -13.57 17.49 1.72
CA GLU A 23 -12.47 17.50 0.76
C GLU A 23 -11.46 16.38 1.02
N ILE A 24 -11.11 16.15 2.29
CA ILE A 24 -10.25 15.04 2.70
C ILE A 24 -10.82 13.70 2.23
N LEU A 25 -12.12 13.45 2.46
CA LEU A 25 -12.77 12.20 2.04
C LEU A 25 -12.86 12.05 0.52
N LYS A 26 -13.08 13.16 -0.19
CA LYS A 26 -13.11 13.16 -1.67
C LYS A 26 -11.74 12.81 -2.26
N SER A 27 -10.67 13.41 -1.73
CA SER A 27 -9.29 13.10 -2.13
C SER A 27 -8.93 11.64 -1.82
N GLU A 28 -9.45 11.11 -0.71
CA GLU A 28 -9.26 9.70 -0.35
C GLU A 28 -9.96 8.72 -1.29
N ILE A 29 -11.17 9.03 -1.75
CA ILE A 29 -11.87 8.22 -2.76
C ILE A 29 -11.10 8.19 -4.09
N ILE A 30 -10.53 9.33 -4.50
CA ILE A 30 -9.70 9.40 -5.71
C ILE A 30 -8.45 8.53 -5.54
N ARG A 31 -7.80 8.56 -4.36
CA ARG A 31 -6.64 7.72 -4.05
C ARG A 31 -6.94 6.24 -4.23
N THR A 32 -7.98 5.73 -3.56
CA THR A 32 -8.37 4.32 -3.66
C THR A 32 -8.81 3.93 -5.07
N LYS A 33 -9.32 4.88 -5.87
CA LYS A 33 -9.58 4.61 -7.29
C LYS A 33 -8.30 4.46 -8.11
N ILE A 34 -7.31 5.32 -7.88
CA ILE A 34 -6.02 5.25 -8.58
C ILE A 34 -5.31 3.94 -8.24
N LEU A 35 -5.27 3.59 -6.96
CA LEU A 35 -4.57 2.40 -6.49
C LEU A 35 -5.27 1.11 -6.98
N PHE A 36 -6.62 1.06 -7.00
CA PHE A 36 -7.37 0.00 -7.66
C PHE A 36 -7.02 -0.15 -9.15
N ILE A 37 -7.01 0.96 -9.90
CA ILE A 37 -6.67 0.93 -11.33
C ILE A 37 -5.24 0.41 -11.53
N PHE A 38 -4.30 0.86 -10.70
CA PHE A 38 -2.90 0.45 -10.74
C PHE A 38 -2.74 -1.06 -10.49
N PHE A 39 -3.37 -1.60 -9.44
CA PHE A 39 -3.31 -3.03 -9.13
C PHE A 39 -4.03 -3.89 -10.16
N ALA A 40 -5.20 -3.44 -10.64
CA ALA A 40 -5.94 -4.13 -11.69
C ALA A 40 -5.13 -4.15 -13.00
N SER A 41 -4.56 -3.03 -13.43
CA SER A 41 -3.75 -2.97 -14.65
C SER A 41 -2.49 -3.83 -14.52
N THR A 42 -1.82 -3.77 -13.36
CA THR A 42 -0.61 -4.58 -13.11
C THR A 42 -0.93 -6.06 -13.12
N SER A 43 -2.05 -6.48 -12.53
CA SER A 43 -2.51 -7.88 -12.55
C SER A 43 -2.81 -8.37 -13.97
N VAL A 44 -3.48 -7.55 -14.80
CA VAL A 44 -3.78 -7.88 -16.20
C VAL A 44 -2.49 -7.97 -17.01
N ILE A 45 -1.60 -6.99 -16.91
CA ILE A 45 -0.33 -6.98 -17.64
C ILE A 45 0.53 -8.19 -17.26
N MET A 46 0.66 -8.48 -15.96
CA MET A 46 1.37 -9.66 -15.48
C MET A 46 0.76 -10.95 -16.02
N SER A 47 -0.58 -11.04 -16.09
CA SER A 47 -1.27 -12.20 -16.66
C SER A 47 -0.99 -12.38 -18.14
N VAL A 48 -1.03 -11.30 -18.91
CA VAL A 48 -0.73 -11.34 -20.35
C VAL A 48 0.73 -11.74 -20.58
N ILE A 49 1.67 -11.16 -19.84
CA ILE A 49 3.10 -11.49 -19.95
C ILE A 49 3.33 -12.97 -19.59
N PHE A 50 2.72 -13.47 -18.53
CA PHE A 50 2.88 -14.87 -18.13
C PHE A 50 2.33 -15.84 -19.16
N VAL A 51 1.17 -15.55 -19.78
CA VAL A 51 0.60 -16.41 -20.82
C VAL A 51 1.46 -16.40 -22.09
N VAL A 52 2.01 -15.25 -22.48
CA VAL A 52 2.81 -15.11 -23.72
C VAL A 52 4.24 -15.61 -23.57
N PHE A 53 4.88 -15.40 -22.42
CA PHE A 53 6.30 -15.70 -22.17
C PHE A 53 6.51 -16.83 -21.16
N HIS A 54 5.50 -17.68 -20.94
CA HIS A 54 5.53 -18.76 -19.96
C HIS A 54 6.83 -19.58 -20.03
N GLU A 55 7.19 -20.02 -21.24
CA GLU A 55 8.35 -20.90 -21.46
C GLU A 55 9.69 -20.21 -21.20
N TRP A 56 9.80 -18.91 -21.51
CA TRP A 56 11.01 -18.12 -21.25
C TRP A 56 11.19 -17.86 -19.75
N ILE A 57 10.11 -17.48 -19.06
CA ILE A 57 10.11 -17.21 -17.61
C ILE A 57 10.43 -18.48 -16.83
N VAL A 58 9.83 -19.62 -17.18
CA VAL A 58 10.11 -20.90 -16.52
C VAL A 58 11.58 -21.29 -16.69
N LYS A 59 12.17 -21.02 -17.85
CA LYS A 59 13.56 -21.33 -18.17
C LYS A 59 14.57 -20.41 -17.47
N GLU A 60 14.28 -19.11 -17.35
CA GLU A 60 15.16 -18.15 -16.64
C GLU A 60 15.01 -18.19 -15.12
N THR A 61 13.80 -18.46 -14.62
CA THR A 61 13.53 -18.48 -13.17
C THR A 61 13.76 -19.86 -12.55
N GLY A 62 14.17 -20.86 -13.33
CA GLY A 62 14.38 -22.23 -12.86
C GLY A 62 13.10 -22.93 -12.39
N GLY A 63 11.93 -22.53 -12.90
CA GLY A 63 10.65 -23.19 -12.64
C GLY A 63 9.87 -22.80 -11.38
N HIS A 64 10.38 -21.87 -10.55
CA HIS A 64 9.77 -21.54 -9.24
C HIS A 64 9.17 -20.13 -9.15
N PHE A 65 8.74 -19.50 -10.24
CA PHE A 65 8.10 -18.18 -10.14
C PHE A 65 6.69 -18.31 -9.51
N PRO A 66 6.40 -17.67 -8.37
CA PRO A 66 5.13 -17.82 -7.65
C PRO A 66 4.02 -16.95 -8.25
N PHE A 67 3.78 -17.09 -9.55
CA PHE A 67 2.84 -16.27 -10.31
C PHE A 67 1.46 -16.21 -9.64
N TYR A 68 0.92 -17.36 -9.22
CA TYR A 68 -0.37 -17.46 -8.55
C TYR A 68 -0.42 -16.72 -7.21
N ALA A 69 0.67 -16.72 -6.42
CA ALA A 69 0.70 -16.00 -5.15
C ALA A 69 0.74 -14.49 -5.37
N VAL A 70 1.57 -14.02 -6.31
CA VAL A 70 1.66 -12.60 -6.67
C VAL A 70 0.33 -12.10 -7.25
N LEU A 71 -0.29 -12.89 -8.12
CA LEU A 71 -1.57 -12.55 -8.71
C LEU A 71 -2.69 -12.57 -7.66
N GLY A 72 -2.67 -13.55 -6.75
CA GLY A 72 -3.58 -13.64 -5.61
C GLY A 72 -3.51 -12.43 -4.68
N VAL A 73 -2.29 -11.97 -4.33
CA VAL A 73 -2.12 -10.76 -3.51
C VAL A 73 -2.55 -9.51 -4.27
N ASN A 74 -2.16 -9.34 -5.54
CA ASN A 74 -2.60 -8.19 -6.34
C ASN A 74 -4.12 -8.11 -6.50
N LEU A 75 -4.78 -9.24 -6.80
CA LEU A 75 -6.25 -9.30 -6.87
C LEU A 75 -6.89 -9.09 -5.50
N GLY A 76 -6.30 -9.64 -4.44
CA GLY A 76 -6.75 -9.45 -3.06
C GLY A 76 -6.73 -7.97 -2.66
N THR A 77 -5.63 -7.28 -2.93
CA THR A 77 -5.49 -5.83 -2.69
C THR A 77 -6.47 -5.03 -3.55
N ALA A 78 -6.64 -5.38 -4.83
CA ALA A 78 -7.62 -4.72 -5.70
C ALA A 78 -9.07 -4.88 -5.19
N ILE A 79 -9.44 -6.09 -4.72
CA ILE A 79 -10.76 -6.33 -4.13
C ILE A 79 -10.92 -5.55 -2.82
N TYR A 80 -9.90 -5.54 -1.96
CA TYR A 80 -9.89 -4.76 -0.72
C TYR A 80 -10.17 -3.29 -1.01
N GLU A 81 -9.51 -2.72 -2.01
CA GLU A 81 -9.73 -1.33 -2.41
C GLU A 81 -11.12 -1.06 -2.98
N LEU A 82 -11.69 -1.98 -3.74
CA LEU A 82 -13.08 -1.86 -4.17
C LEU A 82 -14.04 -1.82 -2.98
N ILE A 83 -13.80 -2.64 -1.95
CA ILE A 83 -14.60 -2.67 -0.73
C ILE A 83 -14.47 -1.33 0.01
N ILE A 84 -13.24 -0.86 0.21
CA ILE A 84 -12.96 0.40 0.90
C ILE A 84 -13.53 1.60 0.15
N ASN A 85 -13.41 1.63 -1.17
CA ASN A 85 -14.02 2.67 -2.01
C ASN A 85 -15.55 2.68 -1.86
N ARG A 86 -16.20 1.51 -1.85
CA ARG A 86 -17.65 1.40 -1.59
C ARG A 86 -18.02 1.86 -0.18
N VAL A 87 -17.21 1.53 0.82
CA VAL A 87 -17.41 1.95 2.22
C VAL A 87 -17.29 3.48 2.33
N PHE A 88 -16.22 4.08 1.81
CA PHE A 88 -16.03 5.54 1.81
C PHE A 88 -17.11 6.28 1.02
N ASN A 89 -17.54 5.75 -0.12
CA ASN A 89 -18.64 6.34 -0.89
C ASN A 89 -19.98 6.27 -0.11
N ARG A 90 -20.24 5.20 0.64
CA ARG A 90 -21.39 5.12 1.56
C ARG A 90 -21.29 6.11 2.73
N PHE A 91 -20.09 6.32 3.28
CA PHE A 91 -19.88 7.33 4.33
C PHE A 91 -20.06 8.75 3.81
N LEU A 92 -19.60 9.04 2.59
CA LEU A 92 -19.81 10.30 1.89
C LEU A 92 -21.30 10.59 1.70
N GLN A 93 -22.07 9.60 1.21
CA GLN A 93 -23.54 9.72 1.04
C GLN A 93 -24.28 9.95 2.36
N LYS A 94 -23.80 9.35 3.46
CA LYS A 94 -24.39 9.53 4.79
C LYS A 94 -23.94 10.81 5.51
N ARG A 95 -23.03 11.62 4.92
CA ARG A 95 -22.37 12.79 5.53
C ARG A 95 -21.84 12.51 6.94
N LYS A 96 -21.44 11.28 7.21
CA LYS A 96 -20.84 10.91 8.49
C LYS A 96 -19.34 11.12 8.36
N GLY A 97 -18.75 11.89 9.28
CA GLY A 97 -17.30 11.97 9.41
C GLY A 97 -16.71 10.57 9.51
N VAL A 98 -15.72 10.27 8.68
CA VAL A 98 -14.94 9.03 8.82
C VAL A 98 -14.07 9.21 10.05
N PHE A 99 -14.16 8.31 11.02
CA PHE A 99 -13.30 8.32 12.19
C PHE A 99 -11.83 8.29 11.76
N SER A 100 -11.02 9.23 12.23
CA SER A 100 -9.60 9.32 11.86
C SER A 100 -8.86 8.00 12.10
N VAL A 101 -9.19 7.31 13.20
CA VAL A 101 -8.62 5.99 13.58
C VAL A 101 -8.86 4.91 12.52
N ALA A 102 -10.04 4.87 11.88
CA ALA A 102 -10.34 3.87 10.85
C ALA A 102 -9.45 4.05 9.61
N ARG A 103 -9.01 5.29 9.34
CA ARG A 103 -8.13 5.62 8.22
C ARG A 103 -6.70 5.15 8.50
N PHE A 104 -6.18 5.35 9.70
CA PHE A 104 -4.89 4.77 10.12
C PHE A 104 -4.88 3.24 10.02
N GLY A 105 -5.97 2.59 10.43
CA GLY A 105 -6.12 1.14 10.29
C GLY A 105 -6.11 0.67 8.84
N ASN A 106 -6.84 1.36 7.96
CA ASN A 106 -6.81 1.06 6.51
C ASN A 106 -5.40 1.20 5.92
N VAL A 107 -4.66 2.21 6.36
CA VAL A 107 -3.28 2.44 5.93
C VAL A 107 -2.34 1.33 6.37
N LEU A 108 -2.47 0.86 7.60
CA LEU A 108 -1.70 -0.29 8.09
C LEU A 108 -1.96 -1.52 7.22
N ILE A 109 -3.24 -1.83 6.94
CA ILE A 109 -3.61 -2.98 6.12
C ILE A 109 -3.06 -2.84 4.70
N GLU A 110 -3.16 -1.64 4.12
CA GLU A 110 -2.61 -1.33 2.79
C GLU A 110 -1.11 -1.60 2.72
N ILE A 111 -0.32 -1.04 3.65
CA ILE A 111 1.14 -1.20 3.62
C ILE A 111 1.52 -2.64 3.93
N SER A 112 0.89 -3.27 4.92
CA SER A 112 1.16 -4.67 5.24
C SER A 112 0.77 -5.62 4.11
N SER A 113 -0.16 -5.26 3.23
CA SER A 113 -0.41 -6.04 1.99
C SER A 113 0.80 -6.05 1.05
N VAL A 114 1.55 -4.95 1.00
CA VAL A 114 2.82 -4.86 0.24
C VAL A 114 3.91 -5.66 0.93
N GLY A 115 4.00 -5.59 2.26
CA GLY A 115 4.90 -6.43 3.05
C GLY A 115 4.63 -7.93 2.84
N LEU A 116 3.36 -8.35 2.84
CA LEU A 116 2.95 -9.72 2.53
C LEU A 116 3.31 -10.12 1.08
N LEU A 117 3.09 -9.23 0.11
CA LEU A 117 3.51 -9.46 -1.28
C LEU A 117 5.00 -9.74 -1.35
N LEU A 118 5.83 -8.92 -0.67
CA LEU A 118 7.27 -9.09 -0.64
C LEU A 118 7.67 -10.39 0.07
N TRP A 119 7.01 -10.74 1.16
CA TRP A 119 7.25 -11.98 1.89
C TRP A 119 6.96 -13.23 1.05
N PHE A 120 5.83 -13.28 0.34
CA PHE A 120 5.51 -14.38 -0.57
C PHE A 120 6.53 -14.50 -1.70
N ASN A 121 7.05 -13.37 -2.20
CA ASN A 121 8.12 -13.42 -3.19
C ASN A 121 9.40 -14.00 -2.58
N ILE A 122 9.82 -13.56 -1.39
CA ILE A 122 11.03 -14.08 -0.71
C ILE A 122 10.97 -15.61 -0.52
N GLY A 123 9.81 -16.16 -0.18
CA GLY A 123 9.65 -17.61 0.01
C GLY A 123 9.69 -18.44 -1.28
N ALA A 124 9.60 -17.82 -2.46
CA ALA A 124 9.50 -18.53 -3.73
C ALA A 124 10.78 -18.49 -4.57
N PHE A 125 11.64 -17.50 -4.37
CA PHE A 125 12.93 -17.43 -5.06
C PHE A 125 14.02 -18.10 -4.22
N ALA A 126 14.97 -18.78 -4.90
CA ALA A 126 16.08 -19.47 -4.25
C ALA A 126 17.02 -18.56 -3.44
N SER A 127 17.00 -17.24 -3.72
CA SER A 127 17.69 -16.23 -2.93
C SER A 127 16.70 -15.14 -2.49
N PRO A 128 16.54 -14.92 -1.17
CA PRO A 128 15.80 -13.80 -0.59
C PRO A 128 16.20 -12.41 -1.11
N LEU A 129 17.39 -12.27 -1.70
CA LEU A 129 17.88 -11.02 -2.26
C LEU A 129 17.19 -10.65 -3.58
N ILE A 130 16.72 -11.62 -4.36
CA ILE A 130 16.12 -11.36 -5.68
C ILE A 130 14.86 -10.49 -5.53
N PRO A 131 13.89 -10.81 -4.65
CA PRO A 131 12.72 -9.95 -4.42
C PRO A 131 13.05 -8.59 -3.82
N LEU A 132 14.05 -8.52 -2.95
CA LEU A 132 14.46 -7.30 -2.25
C LEU A 132 15.10 -6.26 -3.20
N TYR A 133 15.68 -6.71 -4.31
CA TYR A 133 16.13 -5.86 -5.41
C TYR A 133 15.13 -5.78 -6.57
N SER A 134 14.06 -6.58 -6.53
CA SER A 134 13.05 -6.61 -7.59
C SER A 134 12.19 -5.33 -7.61
N PRO A 135 11.48 -5.11 -8.73
CA PRO A 135 10.49 -4.04 -8.84
C PRO A 135 9.38 -4.09 -7.77
N ALA A 136 9.19 -5.22 -7.07
CA ALA A 136 8.18 -5.33 -6.02
C ALA A 136 8.36 -4.29 -4.91
N VAL A 137 9.60 -3.91 -4.58
CA VAL A 137 9.90 -2.87 -3.59
C VAL A 137 9.44 -1.47 -4.06
N LEU A 138 9.35 -1.23 -5.38
CA LEU A 138 8.82 0.02 -5.93
C LEU A 138 7.33 0.21 -5.62
N THR A 139 6.62 -0.87 -5.26
CA THR A 139 5.23 -0.78 -4.80
C THR A 139 5.13 0.08 -3.54
N PHE A 140 6.09 0.00 -2.62
CA PHE A 140 6.13 0.88 -1.43
C PHE A 140 6.21 2.36 -1.81
N PHE A 141 7.00 2.71 -2.85
CA PHE A 141 7.07 4.09 -3.35
C PHE A 141 5.70 4.61 -3.83
N ILE A 142 4.93 3.78 -4.52
CA ILE A 142 3.61 4.16 -5.03
C ILE A 142 2.66 4.46 -3.88
N PHE A 143 2.64 3.62 -2.83
CA PHE A 143 1.83 3.89 -1.65
C PHE A 143 2.25 5.17 -0.92
N ILE A 144 3.54 5.46 -0.83
CA ILE A 144 4.04 6.70 -0.22
C ILE A 144 3.58 7.92 -1.05
N ILE A 145 3.75 7.90 -2.37
CA ILE A 145 3.31 9.00 -3.26
C ILE A 145 1.79 9.20 -3.17
N LEU A 146 1.02 8.13 -3.17
CA LEU A 146 -0.44 8.20 -3.04
C LEU A 146 -0.89 8.61 -1.65
N SER A 147 -0.08 8.36 -0.62
CA SER A 147 -0.31 8.88 0.72
C SER A 147 -0.14 10.39 0.79
N VAL A 148 0.82 10.94 0.04
CA VAL A 148 0.96 12.40 -0.12
C VAL A 148 -0.30 13.00 -0.73
N LEU A 149 -1.02 12.32 -1.62
CA LEU A 149 -2.29 12.84 -2.16
C LEU A 149 -3.41 12.96 -1.10
N ARG A 150 -3.29 12.29 0.05
CA ARG A 150 -4.23 12.47 1.15
C ARG A 150 -3.98 13.86 1.72
N LEU A 151 -5.00 14.70 1.81
CA LEU A 151 -4.91 16.06 2.37
C LEU A 151 -4.70 16.06 3.91
N GLU A 152 -4.09 15.01 4.46
CA GLU A 152 -3.92 14.76 5.88
C GLU A 152 -2.45 14.35 6.12
N PHE A 153 -1.75 15.23 6.81
CA PHE A 153 -0.30 15.17 6.99
C PHE A 153 0.15 13.95 7.82
N TRP A 154 -0.57 13.67 8.91
CA TRP A 154 -0.21 12.61 9.85
C TRP A 154 -0.26 11.22 9.21
N LEU A 155 -1.21 10.97 8.30
CA LEU A 155 -1.27 9.73 7.52
C LEU A 155 -0.05 9.58 6.61
N SER A 156 0.49 10.66 6.03
CA SER A 156 1.67 10.60 5.15
C SER A 156 2.94 10.23 5.91
N ALA A 157 3.19 10.89 7.04
CA ALA A 157 4.33 10.56 7.90
C ALA A 157 4.23 9.12 8.41
N PHE A 158 3.03 8.70 8.83
CA PHE A 158 2.77 7.35 9.28
C PHE A 158 3.00 6.31 8.18
N THR A 159 2.58 6.56 6.94
CA THR A 159 2.84 5.64 5.83
C THR A 159 4.32 5.43 5.55
N GLY A 160 5.12 6.51 5.52
CA GLY A 160 6.56 6.40 5.27
C GLY A 160 7.28 5.64 6.38
N PHE A 161 6.89 5.90 7.63
CA PHE A 161 7.45 5.20 8.79
C PHE A 161 7.14 3.70 8.76
N VAL A 162 5.88 3.31 8.53
CA VAL A 162 5.49 1.89 8.48
C VAL A 162 6.17 1.18 7.30
N ALA A 163 6.21 1.80 6.11
CA ALA A 163 6.88 1.23 4.95
C ALA A 163 8.41 1.06 5.17
N GLY A 164 9.05 2.06 5.77
CA GLY A 164 10.46 2.00 6.15
C GLY A 164 10.73 0.91 7.18
N ALA A 165 9.88 0.80 8.20
CA ALA A 165 9.99 -0.24 9.23
C ALA A 165 9.77 -1.65 8.66
N GLU A 166 8.75 -1.87 7.83
CA GLU A 166 8.51 -3.16 7.20
C GLU A 166 9.69 -3.59 6.32
N LEU A 167 10.23 -2.68 5.49
CA LEU A 167 11.40 -3.01 4.66
C LEU A 167 12.62 -3.36 5.52
N LEU A 168 12.85 -2.62 6.60
CA LEU A 168 14.00 -2.83 7.49
C LEU A 168 13.87 -4.17 8.23
N VAL A 169 12.67 -4.49 8.74
CA VAL A 169 12.40 -5.78 9.38
C VAL A 169 12.60 -6.93 8.40
N LEU A 170 12.06 -6.83 7.17
CA LEU A 170 12.26 -7.85 6.15
C LEU A 170 13.75 -8.00 5.78
N ALA A 171 14.49 -6.90 5.68
CA ALA A 171 15.93 -6.94 5.44
C ALA A 171 16.70 -7.63 6.57
N ILE A 172 16.45 -7.27 7.83
CA ILE A 172 17.15 -7.87 8.98
C ILE A 172 16.83 -9.36 9.15
N LEU A 173 15.58 -9.78 8.90
CA LEU A 173 15.20 -11.18 9.07
C LEU A 173 15.72 -12.09 7.96
N TYR A 174 15.69 -11.63 6.71
CA TYR A 174 15.98 -12.49 5.55
C TYR A 174 17.41 -12.38 5.02
N ILE A 175 18.13 -11.28 5.25
CA ILE A 175 19.54 -11.16 4.82
C ILE A 175 20.46 -12.19 5.50
N PRO A 176 20.36 -12.44 6.82
CA PRO A 176 21.20 -13.43 7.52
C PRO A 176 20.86 -14.88 7.15
N GLN A 177 19.65 -15.14 6.63
CA GLN A 177 19.18 -16.48 6.27
C GLN A 177 19.47 -16.86 4.81
N ASN A 178 20.26 -16.06 4.08
CA ASN A 178 20.56 -16.30 2.68
C ASN A 178 21.40 -17.58 2.49
N PRO A 179 20.85 -18.63 1.85
CA PRO A 179 21.61 -19.85 1.56
C PRO A 179 22.56 -19.68 0.35
N ILE A 180 22.33 -18.65 -0.48
CA ILE A 180 23.11 -18.35 -1.70
C ILE A 180 23.59 -16.90 -1.61
N PRO A 181 24.81 -16.65 -1.09
CA PRO A 181 25.37 -15.30 -1.06
C PRO A 181 25.64 -14.82 -2.50
N MET A 182 25.25 -13.59 -2.79
CA MET A 182 25.57 -12.96 -4.08
C MET A 182 27.09 -12.74 -4.16
N PRO A 183 27.75 -12.89 -5.34
CA PRO A 183 29.21 -12.82 -5.48
C PRO A 183 29.87 -11.50 -5.02
N ILE A 184 29.09 -10.45 -4.78
CA ILE A 184 29.56 -9.16 -4.30
C ILE A 184 29.04 -8.93 -2.87
N ASN A 185 29.96 -8.80 -1.91
CA ASN A 185 29.65 -8.60 -0.47
C ASN A 185 28.76 -7.38 -0.17
N PHE A 186 28.74 -6.38 -1.07
CA PHE A 186 27.87 -5.21 -0.97
C PHE A 186 26.38 -5.60 -0.97
N PHE A 187 25.97 -6.58 -1.78
CA PHE A 187 24.57 -6.99 -1.90
C PHE A 187 24.09 -7.90 -0.76
N ASN A 188 25.03 -8.55 -0.06
CA ASN A 188 24.77 -9.35 1.14
C ASN A 188 24.76 -8.51 2.43
N SER A 189 25.14 -7.23 2.35
CA SER A 189 25.17 -6.34 3.51
C SER A 189 23.80 -5.72 3.74
N VAL A 190 23.45 -5.47 5.00
CA VAL A 190 22.20 -4.77 5.37
C VAL A 190 22.26 -3.28 5.01
N ALA A 191 23.47 -2.74 4.75
CA ALA A 191 23.73 -1.32 4.51
C ALA A 191 22.87 -0.68 3.39
N PRO A 192 22.71 -1.27 2.18
CA PRO A 192 21.88 -0.69 1.13
C PRO A 192 20.38 -0.66 1.51
N PHE A 193 19.93 -1.61 2.33
CA PHE A 193 18.55 -1.69 2.79
C PHE A 193 18.26 -0.70 3.92
N ILE A 194 19.25 -0.40 4.76
CA ILE A 194 19.17 0.69 5.74
C ILE A 194 19.01 2.02 5.00
N SER A 195 19.82 2.27 3.97
CA SER A 195 19.68 3.48 3.14
C SER A 195 18.29 3.57 2.49
N LYS A 196 17.77 2.48 1.92
CA LYS A 196 16.41 2.45 1.34
C LYS A 196 15.31 2.70 2.39
N SER A 197 15.41 2.09 3.57
CA SER A 197 14.45 2.29 4.66
C SER A 197 14.43 3.75 5.16
N LEU A 198 15.62 4.36 5.28
CA LEU A 198 15.75 5.78 5.60
C LEU A 198 15.12 6.65 4.52
N LEU A 199 15.36 6.36 3.24
CA LEU A 199 14.73 7.09 2.13
C LEU A 199 13.21 6.99 2.17
N PHE A 200 12.63 5.84 2.49
CA PHE A 200 11.18 5.69 2.62
C PHE A 200 10.60 6.45 3.80
N SER A 201 11.26 6.40 4.95
CA SER A 201 10.86 7.18 6.13
C SER A 201 10.89 8.68 5.83
N LEU A 202 11.96 9.17 5.18
CA LEU A 202 12.12 10.57 4.79
C LEU A 202 11.14 11.01 3.71
N ALA A 203 10.83 10.15 2.73
CA ALA A 203 9.85 10.46 1.69
C ALA A 203 8.45 10.69 2.27
N GLY A 204 8.06 9.95 3.33
CA GLY A 204 6.80 10.19 4.04
C GLY A 204 6.75 11.55 4.78
N LEU A 205 7.92 12.06 5.19
CA LEU A 205 8.12 13.35 5.86
C LEU A 205 8.21 14.54 4.89
N GLN A 206 8.23 14.34 3.57
CA GLN A 206 8.50 15.44 2.62
C GLN A 206 7.40 16.53 2.60
N ARG A 207 6.22 16.26 3.16
CA ARG A 207 5.15 17.26 3.36
C ARG A 207 5.28 18.11 4.64
N VAL A 208 6.33 17.89 5.45
CA VAL A 208 6.59 18.65 6.70
C VAL A 208 7.24 20.01 6.40
N LEU A 209 7.93 20.16 5.26
CA LEU A 209 8.67 21.35 4.84
C LEU A 209 7.92 22.13 3.76
#